data_AF-A0A3D2L4J3-F1
#
_entry.id   AF-A0A3D2L4J3-F1
#
_cell.length_a   1.000
_cell.length_b   1.000
_cell.length_c   1.000
_cell.angle_alpha   90.00
_cell.angle_beta   90.00
_cell.angle_gamma   90.00
#
_symmetry.space_group_name_H-M   'P 1'
#
loop_
_entity.id
_entity.type
_entity.pdbx_description
1 polymer ?
#
loop_
_entity_poly.entity_id
_entity_poly.type
_entity_poly.pdbx_seq_one_letter_code
_entity_poly.pdbx_strand_id
1 'polypeptide(L)'
;MELTEALLVYRPLLATGFGIAALLALILRARMNAFAALLLVSIFSALAAGMAPEQAFDTLAKGLGGTLGFIATVIGLGALFGAILQASGAL
;
A
#
# COMPACT_ATOMS: atom_id res chain seq x y z
N MET A 1 4.02 -12.74 -35.42
CA MET A 1 5.18 -12.57 -34.52
C MET A 1 5.09 -11.25 -33.75
N GLU A 2 4.52 -10.18 -34.32
CA GLU A 2 4.31 -8.88 -33.62
C GLU A 2 3.12 -8.85 -32.63
N LEU A 3 2.08 -9.66 -32.84
CA LEU A 3 0.87 -9.65 -31.99
C LEU A 3 1.11 -10.23 -30.57
N THR A 4 2.05 -11.17 -30.42
CA THR A 4 2.41 -11.76 -29.13
C THR A 4 3.25 -10.80 -28.28
N GLU A 5 4.08 -9.96 -28.92
CA GLU A 5 4.92 -8.97 -28.22
C GLU A 5 4.09 -7.78 -27.72
N ALA A 6 3.09 -7.35 -28.48
CA ALA A 6 2.12 -6.35 -28.02
C ALA A 6 1.35 -6.85 -26.78
N LEU A 7 0.92 -8.12 -26.76
CA LEU A 7 0.27 -8.69 -25.58
C LEU A 7 1.21 -8.77 -24.38
N LEU A 8 2.51 -9.03 -24.57
CA LEU A 8 3.50 -8.99 -23.48
C LEU A 8 3.69 -7.60 -22.88
N VAL A 9 3.62 -6.54 -23.71
CA VAL A 9 3.71 -5.13 -23.27
C VAL A 9 2.47 -4.68 -22.48
N TYR A 10 1.28 -5.22 -22.77
CA TYR A 10 0.03 -4.86 -22.06
C TYR A 10 -0.20 -5.63 -20.73
N ARG A 11 0.51 -6.74 -20.48
CA ARG A 11 0.43 -7.50 -19.21
C ARG A 11 0.55 -6.65 -17.94
N PRO A 12 1.50 -5.70 -17.81
CA PRO A 12 1.61 -4.88 -16.60
C PRO A 12 0.42 -3.93 -16.40
N LEU A 13 -0.18 -3.41 -17.47
CA LEU A 13 -1.37 -2.54 -17.39
C LEU A 13 -2.58 -3.32 -16.91
N LEU A 14 -2.79 -4.53 -17.42
CA LEU A 14 -3.87 -5.42 -16.99
C LEU A 14 -3.68 -5.88 -15.53
N ALA A 15 -2.45 -6.24 -15.15
CA ALA A 15 -2.13 -6.62 -13.77
C ALA A 15 -2.38 -5.46 -12.78
N THR A 16 -1.95 -4.24 -13.15
CA THR A 16 -2.16 -3.04 -12.33
C THR A 16 -3.64 -2.69 -12.25
N GLY A 17 -4.37 -2.75 -13.38
CA GLY A 17 -5.81 -2.51 -13.42
C GLY A 17 -6.59 -3.48 -12.54
N PHE A 18 -6.22 -4.77 -12.57
CA PHE A 18 -6.81 -5.77 -11.68
C PHE A 18 -6.47 -5.52 -10.20
N GLY A 19 -5.24 -5.14 -9.90
CA GLY A 19 -4.82 -4.78 -8.53
C GLY A 19 -5.62 -3.59 -7.97
N ILE A 20 -5.80 -2.53 -8.76
CA ILE A 20 -6.59 -1.37 -8.38
C ILE A 20 -8.06 -1.76 -8.19
N ALA A 21 -8.64 -2.53 -9.12
CA ALA A 21 -10.02 -2.99 -9.02
C ALA A 21 -10.24 -3.87 -7.77
N ALA A 22 -9.31 -4.78 -7.46
CA ALA A 22 -9.36 -5.62 -6.27
C ALA A 22 -9.28 -4.79 -4.97
N LEU A 23 -8.39 -3.79 -4.93
CA LEU A 23 -8.25 -2.87 -3.81
C LEU A 23 -9.53 -2.07 -3.58
N LEU A 24 -10.05 -1.43 -4.63
CA LEU A 24 -11.29 -0.67 -4.55
C LEU A 24 -12.45 -1.57 -4.14
N ALA A 25 -12.54 -2.79 -4.67
CA ALA A 25 -13.55 -3.75 -4.25
C ALA A 25 -13.46 -4.10 -2.76
N LEU A 26 -12.26 -4.31 -2.21
CA LEU A 26 -12.06 -4.56 -0.78
C LEU A 26 -12.49 -3.38 0.10
N ILE A 27 -12.15 -2.15 -0.31
CA ILE A 27 -12.50 -0.96 0.48
C ILE A 27 -14.00 -0.67 0.40
N LEU A 28 -14.57 -0.65 -0.82
CA LEU A 28 -15.96 -0.23 -1.02
C LEU A 28 -16.95 -1.32 -0.65
N ARG A 29 -16.68 -2.59 -1.01
CA ARG A 29 -17.63 -3.70 -0.80
C ARG A 29 -17.39 -4.46 0.50
N ALA A 30 -16.14 -4.79 0.83
CA ALA A 30 -15.82 -5.47 2.07
C ALA A 30 -15.70 -4.51 3.27
N ARG A 31 -15.86 -3.18 3.06
CA ARG A 31 -15.81 -2.14 4.10
C ARG A 31 -14.52 -2.20 4.94
N MET A 32 -13.42 -2.65 4.34
CA MET A 32 -12.14 -2.76 5.02
C MET A 32 -11.43 -1.40 5.11
N ASN A 33 -10.66 -1.20 6.20
CA ASN A 33 -9.76 -0.06 6.31
C ASN A 33 -8.77 -0.05 5.14
N ALA A 34 -8.52 1.13 4.54
CA ALA A 34 -7.68 1.28 3.35
C ALA A 34 -6.30 0.63 3.51
N PHE A 35 -5.69 0.78 4.69
CA PHE A 35 -4.40 0.17 5.02
C PHE A 35 -4.43 -1.36 5.01
N ALA A 36 -5.48 -1.96 5.58
CA ALA A 36 -5.63 -3.42 5.61
C ALA A 36 -5.90 -4.00 4.22
N ALA A 37 -6.72 -3.30 3.42
CA ALA A 37 -6.97 -3.66 2.03
C ALA A 37 -5.69 -3.58 1.18
N LEU A 38 -4.90 -2.50 1.36
CA LEU A 38 -3.59 -2.34 0.71
C LEU A 38 -2.64 -3.50 1.05
N LEU A 39 -2.50 -3.85 2.33
CA LEU A 39 -1.65 -4.96 2.76
C LEU A 39 -2.05 -6.29 2.12
N LEU A 40 -3.35 -6.62 2.13
CA LEU A 40 -3.84 -7.84 1.50
C LEU A 40 -3.54 -7.85 0.00
N VAL A 41 -3.92 -6.81 -0.73
CA VAL A 41 -3.71 -6.73 -2.17
C VAL A 41 -2.22 -6.79 -2.52
N SER A 42 -1.35 -6.15 -1.73
CA SER A 42 0.10 -6.23 -1.93
C SER A 42 0.65 -7.64 -1.67
N ILE A 43 0.20 -8.35 -0.64
CA ILE A 43 0.58 -9.76 -0.40
C ILE A 43 0.14 -10.62 -1.57
N PHE A 44 -1.14 -10.52 -1.97
CA PHE A 44 -1.67 -11.29 -3.10
C PHE A 44 -0.95 -10.98 -4.40
N SER A 45 -0.61 -9.71 -4.65
CA SER A 45 0.13 -9.30 -5.85
C SER A 45 1.56 -9.81 -5.83
N ALA A 46 2.24 -9.81 -4.67
CA ALA A 46 3.60 -10.34 -4.53
C ALA A 46 3.63 -11.86 -4.79
N LEU A 47 2.65 -12.60 -4.26
CA LEU A 47 2.51 -14.04 -4.52
C LEU A 47 2.16 -14.31 -5.99
N ALA A 48 1.27 -13.51 -6.60
CA ALA A 48 0.93 -13.61 -8.01
C ALA A 48 2.12 -13.28 -8.94
N ALA A 49 3.05 -12.45 -8.47
CA ALA A 49 4.31 -12.17 -9.16
C ALA A 49 5.36 -13.30 -9.02
N GLY A 50 5.06 -14.36 -8.27
CA GLY A 50 5.94 -15.53 -8.10
C GLY A 50 6.99 -15.37 -7.00
N MET A 51 6.83 -14.41 -6.09
CA MET A 51 7.74 -14.23 -4.95
C MET A 51 7.56 -15.35 -3.92
N ALA A 52 8.66 -15.80 -3.32
CA ALA A 52 8.58 -16.68 -2.15
C ALA A 52 7.86 -15.95 -1.00
N PRO A 53 7.08 -16.66 -0.16
CA PRO A 53 6.34 -16.04 0.93
C PRO A 53 7.21 -15.20 1.87
N GLU A 54 8.40 -15.69 2.25
CA GLU A 54 9.30 -14.94 3.12
C GLU A 54 9.78 -13.63 2.47
N GLN A 55 10.07 -13.68 1.16
CA GLN A 55 10.52 -12.50 0.40
C GLN A 55 9.39 -11.48 0.23
N ALA A 56 8.15 -11.94 0.05
CA ALA A 56 6.99 -11.06 -0.02
C ALA A 56 6.81 -10.27 1.28
N PHE A 57 6.86 -10.95 2.44
CA PHE A 57 6.77 -10.30 3.75
C PHE A 57 7.92 -9.33 4.01
N ASP A 58 9.16 -9.69 3.66
CA ASP A 58 10.32 -8.81 3.83
C ASP A 58 10.20 -7.55 2.94
N THR A 59 9.73 -7.71 1.70
CA THR A 59 9.48 -6.59 0.78
C THR A 59 8.39 -5.66 1.29
N LEU A 60 7.30 -6.23 1.81
CA LEU A 60 6.23 -5.47 2.47
C LEU A 60 6.76 -4.71 3.68
N ALA A 61 7.48 -5.39 4.58
CA ALA A 61 8.02 -4.79 5.79
C ALA A 61 9.00 -3.65 5.47
N LYS A 62 9.84 -3.81 4.44
CA LYS A 62 10.77 -2.77 3.97
C LYS A 62 10.03 -1.57 3.39
N GLY A 63 9.10 -1.79 2.46
CA GLY A 63 8.34 -0.70 1.83
C GLY A 63 7.49 0.06 2.85
N LEU A 64 6.74 -0.68 3.66
CA LEU A 64 5.87 -0.13 4.69
C LEU A 64 6.66 0.53 5.81
N GLY A 65 7.77 -0.07 6.26
CA GLY A 65 8.64 0.47 7.31
C GLY A 65 9.28 1.80 6.92
N GLY A 66 9.70 1.95 5.66
CA GLY A 66 10.21 3.22 5.15
C GLY A 66 9.14 4.33 5.15
N THR A 67 7.95 4.03 4.63
CA THR A 67 6.85 5.01 4.57
C THR A 67 6.27 5.32 5.95
N LEU A 68 5.97 4.29 6.76
CA LEU A 68 5.43 4.48 8.10
C LEU A 68 6.44 5.07 9.06
N GLY A 69 7.74 4.80 8.93
CA GLY A 69 8.77 5.45 9.75
C GLY A 69 8.78 6.97 9.52
N PHE A 70 8.77 7.39 8.26
CA PHE A 70 8.68 8.81 7.90
C PHE A 70 7.37 9.44 8.38
N ILE A 71 6.24 8.82 8.04
CA ILE A 71 4.91 9.31 8.40
C ILE A 71 4.73 9.35 9.92
N ALA A 72 5.15 8.31 10.66
CA ALA A 72 5.03 8.26 12.11
C ALA A 72 5.85 9.35 12.79
N THR A 73 7.03 9.67 12.25
CA THR A 73 7.86 10.77 12.77
C THR A 73 7.16 12.11 12.58
N VAL A 74 6.70 12.41 11.37
CA VAL A 74 6.04 13.68 11.04
C VAL A 74 4.70 13.83 11.79
N ILE A 75 3.85 12.81 11.74
CA ILE A 75 2.54 12.81 12.42
C ILE A 75 2.73 12.83 13.94
N GLY A 76 3.69 12.08 14.48
CA GLY A 76 3.97 12.03 15.91
C GLY A 76 4.42 13.38 16.46
N LEU A 77 5.38 14.04 15.79
CA LEU A 77 5.80 15.41 16.13
C LEU A 77 4.64 16.40 16.00
N GLY A 78 3.85 16.31 14.93
CA GLY A 78 2.66 17.15 14.75
C GLY A 78 1.64 17.00 15.87
N ALA A 79 1.39 15.78 16.33
CA ALA A 79 0.50 15.51 17.46
C ALA A 79 1.06 16.04 18.78
N LEU A 80 2.36 15.88 19.04
CA LEU A 80 3.05 16.46 20.20
C LEU A 80 2.96 17.98 20.22
N PHE A 81 3.24 18.65 19.10
CA PHE A 81 3.10 20.10 19.00
C PHE A 81 1.64 20.55 19.15
N GLY A 82 0.68 19.82 18.57
CA GLY A 82 -0.74 20.08 18.76
C GLY A 82 -1.14 20.05 20.23
N ALA A 83 -0.67 19.05 20.98
CA ALA A 83 -0.92 18.94 22.42
C ALA A 83 -0.29 20.10 23.22
N ILE A 84 0.93 20.51 22.88
CA ILE A 84 1.61 21.65 23.53
C ILE A 84 0.85 22.96 23.27
N LEU A 85 0.40 23.19 22.03
CA LEU A 85 -0.37 24.38 21.66
C LEU A 85 -1.71 24.45 22.42
N GLN A 86 -2.38 23.31 22.54
CA GLN A 86 -3.65 23.19 23.26
C GLN A 86 -3.46 23.40 24.77
N ALA A 87 -2.36 22.90 25.34
CA ALA A 87 -2.01 23.16 26.74
C ALA A 87 -1.62 24.62 27.02
N SER A 88 -1.12 25.34 26.01
CA SER A 88 -0.71 26.75 26.12
C SER A 88 -1.86 27.74 25.92
N GLY A 89 -3.07 27.27 25.61
CA GLY A 89 -4.24 28.11 25.30
C GLY A 89 -4.14 28.87 23.97
N ALA A 90 -3.20 28.47 23.10
CA ALA A 90 -3.06 29.02 21.76
C ALA A 90 -4.07 28.40 20.75
N LEU A 91 -4.74 27.33 21.16
CA LEU A 91 -5.83 26.59 20.53
C LEU A 91 -6.85 26.25 21.60
#